data_AF-A0A819ATW5-F1
#
_entry.id   AF-A0A819ATW5-F1
#
_cell.length_a   1.000
_cell.length_b   1.000
_cell.length_c   1.000
_cell.angle_alpha   90.00
_cell.angle_beta   90.00
_cell.angle_gamma   90.00
#
_symmetry.space_group_name_H-M   'P 1'
#
loop_
_entity.id
_entity.type
_entity.pdbx_description
1 polymer ?
#
loop_
_entity_poly.entity_id
_entity_poly.type
_entity_poly.pdbx_seq_one_letter_code
_entity_poly.pdbx_strand_id
1 'polypeptide(L)'
;MLSNARKYIPPCQSRFCHQPIKEIANTEYETVLSSVQQCLKRNEMSITDQRAKQSFADLERIMHDLYCKRLPRKLYRRARREYKQVKRLQKILSLSITY
;
A
#
# COMPACT_ATOMS: atom_id res chain seq x y z
N MET A 1 8.24 0.07 -19.37
CA MET A 1 8.04 0.62 -18.01
C MET A 1 7.06 -0.23 -17.19
N LEU A 2 7.43 -1.46 -16.80
CA LEU A 2 6.65 -2.30 -15.87
C LEU A 2 7.52 -2.85 -14.72
N SER A 3 8.81 -2.51 -14.69
CA SER A 3 9.75 -2.88 -13.62
C SER A 3 9.29 -2.36 -12.26
N ASN A 4 8.62 -1.21 -12.22
CA ASN A 4 8.06 -0.62 -10.98
C ASN A 4 6.64 -1.09 -10.64
N ALA A 5 5.93 -1.79 -11.56
CA ALA A 5 4.58 -2.31 -11.30
C ALA A 5 4.58 -3.43 -10.23
N ARG A 6 5.75 -4.01 -9.93
CA ARG A 6 5.92 -5.05 -8.90
C ARG A 6 5.66 -4.58 -7.47
N LYS A 7 5.63 -3.27 -7.18
CA LYS A 7 5.52 -2.76 -5.81
C LYS A 7 4.08 -2.53 -5.32
N TYR A 8 3.13 -2.28 -6.22
CA TYR A 8 1.76 -2.01 -5.80
C TYR A 8 1.01 -3.32 -5.57
N ILE A 9 1.02 -3.81 -4.33
CA ILE A 9 0.10 -4.86 -3.88
C ILE A 9 -1.15 -4.14 -3.34
N PRO A 10 -2.31 -4.27 -3.99
CA PRO A 10 -3.55 -3.69 -3.49
C PRO A 10 -3.78 -4.07 -2.02
N PRO A 11 -4.37 -3.18 -1.18
CA PRO A 11 -4.60 -3.45 0.24
C PRO A 11 -5.36 -4.75 0.55
N CYS A 12 -6.20 -5.21 -0.39
CA CYS A 12 -6.91 -6.47 -0.26
C CYS A 12 -6.01 -7.71 -0.44
N GLN A 13 -4.90 -7.58 -1.16
CA GLN A 13 -3.94 -8.63 -1.49
C GLN A 13 -2.77 -8.70 -0.49
N SER A 14 -2.46 -7.61 0.21
CA SER A 14 -1.43 -7.55 1.26
C SER A 14 -1.69 -8.56 2.39
N ARG A 15 -2.96 -8.89 2.65
CA ARG A 15 -3.40 -9.92 3.60
C ARG A 15 -2.86 -11.33 3.33
N PHE A 16 -2.38 -11.59 2.12
CA PHE A 16 -1.81 -12.88 1.72
C PHE A 16 -0.29 -12.87 1.64
N CYS A 17 0.35 -11.74 1.92
CA CYS A 17 1.79 -11.70 2.10
C CYS A 17 2.15 -12.24 3.50
N HIS A 18 3.40 -12.63 3.68
CA HIS A 18 3.90 -13.20 4.93
C HIS A 18 4.19 -12.14 6.01
N GLN A 19 3.79 -10.89 5.80
CA GLN A 19 3.95 -9.80 6.77
C GLN A 19 2.65 -9.53 7.53
N PRO A 20 2.72 -9.14 8.81
CA PRO A 20 1.58 -8.66 9.57
C PRO A 20 0.90 -7.47 8.88
N ILE A 21 -0.42 -7.55 8.71
CA ILE A 21 -1.21 -6.50 8.02
C ILE A 21 -1.03 -5.12 8.66
N LYS A 22 -0.88 -5.05 9.99
CA LYS A 22 -0.64 -3.80 10.71
C LYS A 22 0.70 -3.16 10.33
N GLU A 23 1.75 -3.96 10.18
CA GLU A 23 3.07 -3.46 9.77
C GLU A 23 2.99 -2.89 8.35
N ILE A 24 2.31 -3.59 7.44
CA ILE A 24 2.11 -3.11 6.06
C ILE A 24 1.34 -1.79 6.06
N ALA A 25 0.26 -1.68 6.84
CA ALA A 25 -0.53 -0.46 6.93
C ALA A 25 0.31 0.72 7.44
N ASN A 26 1.14 0.49 8.46
CA ASN A 26 2.03 1.51 9.02
C ASN A 26 3.10 1.95 8.01
N THR A 27 3.78 1.00 7.36
CA THR A 27 4.81 1.33 6.36
C THR A 27 4.24 2.10 5.16
N GLU A 28 3.05 1.71 4.69
CA GLU A 28 2.36 2.42 3.60
C GLU A 28 1.91 3.82 4.05
N TYR A 29 1.41 3.98 5.28
CA TYR A 29 1.09 5.28 5.84
C TYR A 29 2.33 6.18 5.93
N GLU A 30 3.45 5.69 6.46
CA GLU A 30 4.72 6.44 6.52
C GLU A 30 5.23 6.83 5.12
N THR A 31 5.05 5.96 4.13
CA THR A 31 5.44 6.23 2.74
C THR A 31 4.59 7.36 2.15
N VAL A 32 3.28 7.35 2.38
CA VAL A 32 2.39 8.43 1.93
C VAL A 32 2.71 9.73 2.69
N LEU A 33 2.88 9.65 4.02
CA LEU A 33 3.18 10.79 4.87
C LEU A 33 4.49 11.47 4.44
N SER A 34 5.55 10.70 4.24
CA SER A 34 6.85 11.23 3.79
C SER A 34 6.76 11.86 2.40
N SER A 35 6.00 11.26 1.47
CA SER A 35 5.76 11.83 0.15
C SER A 35 5.01 13.17 0.21
N VAL A 36 3.98 13.26 1.05
CA VAL A 36 3.22 14.50 1.26
C VAL A 36 4.08 15.56 1.92
N GLN A 37 4.82 15.22 2.97
CA GLN A 37 5.73 16.16 3.64
C GLN A 37 6.82 16.68 2.69
N GLN A 38 7.38 15.80 1.85
CA GLN A 38 8.36 16.20 0.84
C GLN A 38 7.74 17.14 -0.20
N CYS A 39 6.50 16.90 -0.61
CA CYS A 39 5.77 17.78 -1.51
C CYS A 39 5.54 19.17 -0.87
N LEU A 40 5.06 19.22 0.37
CA LEU A 40 4.83 20.47 1.09
C LEU A 40 6.14 21.26 1.26
N LYS A 41 7.24 20.60 1.62
CA LYS A 41 8.56 21.23 1.73
C LYS A 41 9.06 21.79 0.41
N ARG A 42 8.87 21.06 -0.70
CA ARG A 42 9.25 21.53 -2.05
C ARG A 42 8.45 22.74 -2.52
N ASN A 43 7.24 22.92 -2.00
CA ASN A 43 6.37 24.04 -2.33
C ASN A 43 6.35 25.12 -1.23
N GLU A 44 7.31 25.09 -0.29
CA GLU A 44 7.45 26.06 0.80
C GLU A 44 6.18 26.23 1.67
N MET A 45 5.36 25.18 1.75
CA MET A 45 4.12 25.19 2.52
C MET A 45 4.37 24.79 3.98
N SER A 46 3.87 25.59 4.93
CA SER A 46 3.96 25.27 6.36
C SER A 46 2.90 24.27 6.81
N ILE A 47 3.33 23.23 7.55
CA ILE A 47 2.47 22.17 8.13
C ILE A 47 1.79 22.61 9.45
N THR A 48 1.96 23.87 9.86
CA THR A 48 1.43 24.37 11.14
C THR A 48 -0.09 24.52 11.19
N ASP A 49 -0.80 24.32 10.07
CA ASP A 49 -2.25 24.39 10.00
C ASP A 49 -2.92 23.23 10.78
N GLN A 50 -3.79 23.58 11.72
CA GLN A 50 -4.63 22.63 12.47
C GLN A 50 -5.42 21.71 11.53
N ARG A 51 -5.85 22.23 10.38
CA ARG A 51 -6.60 21.50 9.34
C ARG A 51 -5.74 20.43 8.66
N ALA A 52 -4.45 20.69 8.48
CA ALA A 52 -3.51 19.71 7.96
C ALA A 52 -3.35 18.54 8.93
N LYS A 53 -3.18 18.82 10.23
CA LYS A 53 -3.09 17.77 11.28
C LYS A 53 -4.31 16.85 11.30
N GLN A 54 -5.52 17.42 11.25
CA GLN A 54 -6.75 16.64 11.15
C GLN A 54 -6.82 15.80 9.88
N SER A 55 -6.42 16.37 8.74
CA SER A 55 -6.41 15.65 7.46
C SER A 55 -5.45 14.46 7.49
N PHE A 56 -4.28 14.58 8.13
CA PHE A 56 -3.34 13.46 8.30
C PHE A 56 -3.88 12.38 9.23
N ALA A 57 -4.53 12.75 10.34
CA ALA A 57 -5.18 11.79 11.24
C ALA A 57 -6.33 11.03 10.54
N ASP A 58 -7.11 11.72 9.70
CA ASP A 58 -8.15 11.08 8.88
C ASP A 58 -7.56 10.11 7.85
N LEU A 59 -6.45 10.49 7.21
CA LEU A 59 -5.74 9.64 6.27
C LEU A 59 -5.22 8.37 6.94
N GLU A 60 -4.62 8.49 8.12
CA GLU A 60 -4.14 7.36 8.93
C GLU A 60 -5.28 6.38 9.23
N ARG A 61 -6.42 6.92 9.68
CA ARG A 61 -7.62 6.13 9.96
C ARG A 61 -8.14 5.41 8.71
N ILE A 62 -8.26 6.11 7.58
CA ILE A 62 -8.73 5.53 6.31
C ILE A 62 -7.78 4.40 5.87
N MET A 63 -6.48 4.62 5.93
CA MET A 63 -5.46 3.62 5.59
C MET A 63 -5.63 2.38 6.47
N HIS A 64 -5.65 2.57 7.80
CA HIS A 64 -5.82 1.47 8.73
C HIS A 64 -7.12 0.69 8.47
N ASP A 65 -8.23 1.38 8.20
CA ASP A 65 -9.50 0.73 7.86
C ASP A 65 -9.43 -0.08 6.57
N LEU A 66 -8.80 0.44 5.51
CA LEU A 66 -8.63 -0.27 4.24
C LEU A 66 -7.85 -1.57 4.41
N TYR A 67 -6.81 -1.57 5.24
CA TYR A 67 -5.96 -2.75 5.48
C TYR A 67 -6.57 -3.71 6.50
N CYS A 68 -7.13 -3.22 7.60
CA CYS A 68 -7.56 -4.02 8.74
C CYS A 68 -9.01 -4.49 8.67
N LYS A 69 -9.90 -3.79 7.95
CA LYS A 69 -11.32 -4.17 7.86
C LYS A 69 -11.52 -5.50 7.15
N ARG A 70 -12.29 -6.40 7.78
CA ARG A 70 -12.53 -7.74 7.25
C ARG A 70 -13.22 -7.67 5.88
N LEU A 71 -12.62 -8.31 4.88
CA LEU A 71 -13.20 -8.40 3.55
C LEU A 71 -14.39 -9.38 3.53
N PRO A 72 -15.46 -9.07 2.77
CA PRO A 72 -16.50 -10.05 2.46
C PRO A 72 -15.92 -11.32 1.82
N ARG A 73 -16.49 -12.49 2.12
CA ARG A 73 -15.96 -13.80 1.67
C ARG A 73 -15.71 -13.86 0.16
N LYS A 74 -16.61 -13.31 -0.66
CA LYS A 74 -16.47 -13.25 -2.13
C LYS A 74 -15.23 -12.45 -2.56
N LEU A 75 -15.03 -11.27 -1.97
CA LEU A 75 -13.89 -10.40 -2.25
C LEU A 75 -12.57 -11.03 -1.76
N TYR A 76 -12.59 -11.65 -0.57
CA TYR A 76 -11.43 -12.37 -0.05
C TYR A 76 -10.97 -13.49 -1.00
N ARG A 77 -11.90 -14.31 -1.50
CA ARG A 77 -11.60 -15.37 -2.48
C ARG A 77 -11.03 -14.81 -3.78
N ARG A 78 -11.56 -13.68 -4.26
CA ARG A 78 -11.05 -12.99 -5.45
C ARG A 78 -9.63 -12.47 -5.22
N ALA A 79 -9.39 -11.73 -4.14
CA ALA A 79 -8.08 -11.20 -3.80
C ALA A 79 -7.03 -12.31 -3.65
N ARG A 80 -7.39 -13.45 -3.06
CA ARG A 80 -6.49 -14.62 -2.98
C ARG A 80 -6.10 -15.18 -4.35
N ARG A 81 -7.05 -15.25 -5.30
CA ARG A 81 -6.80 -15.74 -6.66
C ARG A 81 -5.87 -14.80 -7.41
N GLU A 82 -6.15 -13.50 -7.37
CA GLU A 82 -5.33 -12.48 -8.01
C GLU A 82 -3.91 -12.45 -7.41
N TYR A 83 -3.78 -12.52 -6.08
CA TYR A 83 -2.47 -12.60 -5.42
C TYR A 83 -1.63 -13.79 -5.92
N LYS A 84 -2.24 -14.97 -6.05
CA LYS A 84 -1.57 -16.16 -6.61
C LYS A 84 -1.14 -15.95 -8.06
N GLN A 85 -1.97 -15.31 -8.88
CA GLN A 85 -1.63 -14.99 -10.28
C GLN A 85 -0.44 -14.04 -10.33
N VAL A 86 -0.46 -12.96 -9.55
CA VAL A 86 0.65 -11.99 -9.46
C VAL A 86 1.93 -12.69 -9.04
N LYS A 87 1.91 -13.53 -7.99
CA LYS A 87 3.11 -14.28 -7.56
C LYS A 87 3.65 -15.23 -8.63
N ARG A 88 2.78 -15.90 -9.38
CA ARG A 88 3.19 -16.75 -10.51
C ARG A 88 3.88 -15.94 -11.60
N LEU A 89 3.28 -14.82 -12.00
CA LEU A 89 3.85 -13.91 -13.01
C LEU A 89 5.20 -13.35 -12.53
N GLN A 90 5.30 -12.93 -11.27
CA GLN A 90 6.57 -12.47 -10.69
C GLN A 90 7.66 -13.54 -10.78
N LYS A 91 7.33 -14.81 -10.49
CA LYS A 91 8.28 -15.93 -10.59
C LYS A 91 8.76 -16.17 -12.03
N ILE A 92 7.85 -16.13 -12.99
CA ILE A 92 8.19 -16.27 -14.42
C ILE A 92 9.11 -15.12 -14.85
N LEU A 93 8.74 -13.89 -14.50
CA LEU A 93 9.50 -12.70 -14.87
C LEU A 93 10.84 -12.58 -14.11
N SER A 94 11.02 -13.21 -12.95
CA SER A 94 12.33 -13.26 -12.29
C SER A 94 13.25 -14.29 -12.94
N LEU A 95 12.70 -15.40 -13.43
CA LEU A 95 13.44 -16.42 -14.17
C LEU A 95 13.89 -15.93 -15.55
N SER A 96 13.12 -15.06 -16.20
CA SER A 96 13.46 -14.51 -17.51
C SER A 96 14.53 -13.41 -17.49
N ILE A 97 14.95 -12.93 -16.31
CA ILE A 97 16.02 -11.92 -16.16
C ILE A 97 17.38 -12.60 -15.92
N THR A 98 17.39 -13.92 -15.68
CA THR A 98 18.61 -14.68 -15.34
C THR A 98 19.25 -15.38 -16.55
N TYR A 99 18.77 -15.13 -17.77
CA TYR A 99 19.31 -15.65 -19.03
C TYR A 99 19.80 -14.51 -19.92
#